data_AF-A0A969DJ80-F1
#
_entry.id   AF-A0A969DJ80-F1
#
_cell.length_a   1.000
_cell.length_b   1.000
_cell.length_c   1.000
_cell.angle_alpha   90.00
_cell.angle_beta   90.00
_cell.angle_gamma   90.00
#
_symmetry.space_group_name_H-M   'P 1'
#
loop_
_entity.id
_entity.type
_entity.pdbx_description
1 polymer ?
#
loop_
_entity_poly.entity_id
_entity_poly.type
_entity_poly.pdbx_seq_one_letter_code
_entity_poly.pdbx_strand_id
1 'polypeptide(L)' 'MTIGDREAAEGTPFAPLFAIPGVASIFATANFVTIMKVPAADWPAILPAAKSALETSF' A
#
# COMPACT_ATOMS: atom_id res chain seq x y z
N MET A 1 10.44 5.74 4.65
CA MET A 1 11.16 4.92 3.66
C MET A 1 10.32 4.91 2.39
N THR A 2 10.90 5.22 1.23
CA THR A 2 10.19 5.11 -0.06
C THR A 2 10.30 3.67 -0.52
N ILE A 3 9.16 2.99 -0.66
CA ILE A 3 9.09 1.65 -1.22
C ILE A 3 8.59 1.82 -2.65
N GLY A 4 9.54 1.77 -3.59
CA GLY A 4 9.29 2.03 -5.02
C GLY A 4 8.64 0.87 -5.74
N ASP A 5 8.77 -0.35 -5.20
CA ASP A 5 8.40 -1.59 -5.85
C ASP A 5 8.08 -2.68 -4.81
N ARG A 6 7.45 -3.76 -5.28
CA ARG A 6 6.98 -4.87 -4.45
C ARG A 6 8.12 -5.61 -3.75
N GLU A 7 9.26 -5.79 -4.43
CA GLU A 7 10.44 -6.49 -3.91
C GLU A 7 11.03 -5.72 -2.73
N ALA A 8 11.10 -4.39 -2.81
CA ALA A 8 11.49 -3.53 -1.70
C ALA A 8 10.50 -3.57 -0.50
N ALA A 9 9.26 -4.03 -0.71
CA ALA A 9 8.26 -4.20 0.34
C ALA A 9 8.34 -5.59 1.02
N GLU A 10 9.02 -6.56 0.40
CA GLU A 10 9.09 -7.93 0.93
C GLU A 10 9.71 -7.94 2.34
N GLY A 11 9.11 -8.73 3.23
CA GLY A 11 9.50 -8.78 4.65
C GLY A 11 9.00 -7.59 5.49
N THR A 12 8.27 -6.63 4.90
CA THR A 12 7.61 -5.53 5.64
C THR A 12 6.10 -5.80 5.76
N PRO A 13 5.42 -5.24 6.80
CA PRO A 13 3.96 -5.32 6.91
C PRO A 13 3.22 -4.56 5.79
N PHE A 14 3.93 -3.85 4.91
CA PHE A 14 3.36 -3.10 3.80
C PHE A 14 3.33 -3.88 2.48
N ALA A 15 3.97 -5.06 2.40
CA ALA A 15 3.94 -5.91 1.21
C ALA A 15 2.52 -6.20 0.68
N PRO A 16 1.50 -6.46 1.52
CA PRO A 16 0.15 -6.73 1.06
C PRO A 16 -0.49 -5.55 0.31
N LEU A 17 -0.10 -4.31 0.60
CA LEU A 17 -0.65 -3.12 -0.05
C LEU A 17 -0.29 -3.05 -1.54
N PHE A 18 0.86 -3.60 -1.94
CA PHE A 18 1.25 -3.69 -3.36
C PHE A 18 0.43 -4.74 -4.14
N ALA A 19 -0.31 -5.61 -3.46
CA ALA A 19 -1.23 -6.53 -4.12
C ALA A 19 -2.56 -5.86 -4.52
N ILE A 20 -2.83 -4.64 -4.04
CA ILE A 20 -4.07 -3.92 -4.31
C ILE A 20 -4.04 -3.34 -5.73
N PRO A 21 -4.99 -3.72 -6.61
CA PRO A 21 -5.07 -3.17 -7.95
C PRO A 21 -5.19 -1.66 -7.93
N GLY A 22 -4.33 -1.00 -8.69
CA GLY A 22 -4.31 0.45 -8.81
C GLY A 22 -3.38 1.18 -7.84
N VAL A 23 -2.66 0.48 -6.96
CA VAL A 23 -1.55 1.05 -6.19
C VAL A 23 -0.31 1.16 -7.10
N ALA A 24 0.22 2.37 -7.23
CA ALA A 24 1.42 2.67 -8.01
C ALA A 24 2.69 2.63 -7.15
N SER A 25 2.64 3.24 -5.96
CA SER A 25 3.78 3.28 -5.04
C SER A 25 3.35 3.54 -3.61
N ILE A 26 4.19 3.18 -2.64
CA ILE A 26 3.90 3.33 -1.22
C ILE A 26 5.06 4.02 -0.51
N PHE A 27 4.73 5.01 0.31
CA PHE A 27 5.67 5.64 1.22
C PHE A 27 5.20 5.44 2.65
N ALA A 28 5.98 4.75 3.46
CA ALA A 28 5.63 4.51 4.86
C ALA A 28 6.61 5.22 5.81
N THR A 29 6.05 5.77 6.88
CA THR A 29 6.79 6.28 8.04
C THR A 29 6.41 5.48 9.29
N ALA A 30 6.91 5.88 10.46
CA ALA A 30 6.60 5.19 11.72
C ALA A 30 5.10 5.19 12.08
N ASN A 31 4.30 6.16 11.61
CA ASN A 31 2.92 6.36 12.07
C ASN A 31 1.89 6.55 10.95
N PHE A 32 2.32 6.69 9.69
CA PHE A 32 1.39 6.84 8.58
C PHE A 32 1.99 6.28 7.29
N VAL A 33 1.08 5.91 6.38
CA VAL A 33 1.40 5.44 5.03
C VAL A 33 0.75 6.36 4.00
N THR A 34 1.49 6.70 2.96
CA THR A 34 1.01 7.37 1.76
C THR A 34 0.96 6.36 0.64
N ILE A 35 -0.22 6.21 0.04
CA ILE A 35 -0.43 5.38 -1.14
C ILE A 35 -0.55 6.33 -2.32
N MET A 36 0.21 6.09 -3.39
CA MET A 36 -0.05 6.71 -4.67
C MET A 36 -0.82 5.73 -5.55
N LYS A 37 -1.95 6.18 -6.09
CA LYS A 37 -2.75 5.39 -7.03
C LYS A 37 -2.38 5.70 -8.47
N VAL A 38 -2.54 4.75 -9.37
CA VAL A 38 -2.51 5.02 -10.82
C VAL A 38 -3.67 5.97 -11.20
N PRO A 39 -3.56 6.76 -12.26
CA PRO A 39 -4.59 7.73 -12.64
C PRO A 39 -5.97 7.11 -12.85
N ALA A 40 -6.04 5.90 -13.41
CA ALA A 40 -7.27 5.19 -13.73
C ALA A 40 -7.93 4.47 -12.53
N ALA A 41 -7.31 4.48 -11.34
CA ALA A 41 -7.86 3.78 -10.17
C ALA A 41 -8.71 4.69 -9.29
N ASP A 42 -9.60 4.09 -8.50
CA ASP A 42 -10.54 4.80 -7.63
C ASP A 42 -10.29 4.50 -6.16
N TRP A 43 -10.29 5.57 -5.34
CA TRP A 43 -10.08 5.46 -3.89
C TRP A 43 -11.10 4.58 -3.16
N PRO A 44 -12.40 4.59 -3.51
CA PRO A 44 -13.38 3.68 -2.92
C PRO A 44 -13.04 2.20 -3.09
N ALA A 45 -12.29 1.81 -4.11
CA ALA A 45 -11.84 0.42 -4.30
C ALA A 45 -10.54 0.12 -3.53
N ILE A 46 -9.65 1.10 -3.40
CA ILE A 46 -8.33 0.94 -2.75
C ILE A 46 -8.43 1.01 -1.22
N LEU A 47 -9.16 1.99 -0.68
CA LEU A 47 -9.23 2.25 0.77
C LEU A 47 -9.69 1.06 1.62
N PRO A 48 -10.79 0.36 1.30
CA PRO A 48 -11.21 -0.78 2.11
C PRO A 48 -10.20 -1.92 2.07
N ALA A 49 -9.60 -2.21 0.91
CA ALA A 49 -8.56 -3.22 0.77
C ALA A 49 -7.30 -2.84 1.55
N ALA A 50 -6.89 -1.57 1.49
CA ALA A 50 -5.71 -1.07 2.21
C ALA A 50 -5.89 -1.14 3.73
N LYS A 51 -7.08 -0.79 4.24
CA LYS A 51 -7.39 -0.93 5.66
C LYS A 51 -7.30 -2.38 6.12
N SER A 52 -8.00 -3.29 5.42
CA SER A 52 -8.01 -4.71 5.76
C SER A 52 -6.60 -5.33 5.74
N ALA A 53 -5.77 -4.94 4.76
CA ALA A 53 -4.38 -5.37 4.67
C ALA A 53 -3.53 -4.92 5.87
N LEU A 54 -3.71 -3.67 6.33
CA LEU A 54 -2.99 -3.13 7.48
C LEU A 54 -3.48 -3.74 8.80
N GLU A 55 -4.79 -3.93 8.97
CA GLU A 55 -5.38 -4.56 10.16
C GLU A 55 -5.00 -6.03 10.33
N THR A 56 -4.66 -6.72 9.25
CA THR A 56 -4.20 -8.12 9.32
C THR A 56 -2.71 -8.20 9.69
N SER A 57 -1.95 -7.14 9.42
CA SER A 57 -0.49 -7.12 9.55
C SER A 57 0.01 -6.54 10.88
N PHE A 58 -0.88 -6.00 11.71
CA PHE A 58 -0.60 -5.41 13.04
C PHE A 58 -1.67 -5.83 14.05
#